data_AF-A0A928WTG1-F1
#
_entry.id   AF-A0A928WTG1-F1
#
_cell.length_a   1.000
_cell.length_b   1.000
_cell.length_c   1.000
_cell.angle_alpha   90.00
_cell.angle_beta   90.00
_cell.angle_gamma   90.00
#
_symmetry.space_group_name_H-M   'P 1'
#
loop_
_entity.id
_entity.type
_entity.pdbx_description
1 polymer ?
#
loop_
_entity_poly.entity_id
_entity_poly.type
_entity_poly.pdbx_seq_one_letter_code
_entity_poly.pdbx_strand_id
1 'polypeptide(L)'
;MNQEWHYEEGMSAVDFLLANNPTEFQLQLLNLGRRFHWDENDPGFAVPLVVCRIDRVLDVYPEKIRREMEEITQRLEGRWKRMEVALNEAAARGTQAGERANDYLAEAQAVFELGIARAQDVLADERQAMALAMAQEREHMQKLLTREREEATRQIMAIAEQQKRLLEAHTKDLTEQAVVANQKRMDQQVKQIVKGVRMKHFWETIAVAMLAAMSILVVGWSAGLFLGRQPQLASQLELLSQHAGIQQQETGWLLEKANRAECFYGIKSQSDPQCQ
;
A
#
# COMPACT_ATOMS: atom_id res chain seq x y z
N MET A 1 20.58 43.61 -60.88
CA MET A 1 20.24 44.81 -61.69
C MET A 1 20.02 45.94 -60.71
N ASN A 2 21.02 46.81 -60.56
CA ASN A 2 20.94 48.01 -59.74
C ASN A 2 20.17 49.06 -60.55
N GLN A 3 18.99 49.48 -60.05
CA GLN A 3 18.37 50.71 -60.51
C GLN A 3 19.00 51.85 -59.73
N GLU A 4 19.91 52.57 -60.39
CA GLU A 4 20.32 53.91 -59.97
C GLU A 4 19.11 54.83 -60.08
N TRP A 5 18.60 55.27 -58.94
CA TRP A 5 17.65 56.36 -58.86
C TRP A 5 18.43 57.64 -59.13
N HIS A 6 18.41 58.11 -60.38
CA HIS A 6 18.76 59.50 -60.66
C HIS A 6 17.75 60.38 -59.91
N TYR A 7 18.19 61.00 -58.82
CA TYR A 7 17.57 62.23 -58.34
C TYR A 7 17.79 63.27 -59.44
N GLU A 8 16.82 63.43 -60.34
CA GLU A 8 16.63 64.73 -60.99
C GLU A 8 16.50 65.74 -59.86
N GLU A 9 17.41 66.71 -59.78
CA GLU A 9 17.25 67.89 -58.93
C GLU A 9 15.83 68.41 -59.17
N GLY A 10 14.96 68.20 -58.17
CA GLY A 10 13.55 68.46 -58.31
C GLY A 10 13.38 69.92 -58.71
N MET A 11 12.88 70.16 -59.92
CA MET A 11 12.32 71.46 -60.29
C MET A 11 11.44 71.90 -59.13
N SER A 12 11.78 72.99 -58.48
CA SER A 12 10.96 73.51 -57.40
C SER A 12 9.56 73.80 -57.95
N ALA A 13 8.53 73.79 -57.09
CA ALA A 13 7.18 74.16 -57.52
C ALA A 13 7.16 75.56 -58.19
N VAL A 14 8.14 76.41 -57.83
CA VAL A 14 8.41 77.72 -58.41
C VAL A 14 8.95 77.61 -59.83
N ASP A 15 9.95 76.77 -60.09
CA ASP A 15 10.52 76.60 -61.44
C ASP A 15 9.47 76.11 -62.45
N PHE A 16 8.59 75.19 -62.03
CA PHE A 16 7.48 74.71 -62.86
C PHE A 16 6.47 75.83 -63.18
N LEU A 17 6.15 76.68 -62.20
CA LEU A 17 5.26 77.83 -62.40
C LEU A 17 5.92 78.93 -63.24
N LEU A 18 7.24 79.06 -63.23
CA LEU A 18 7.98 80.12 -63.92
C LEU A 18 8.38 79.76 -65.36
N ALA A 19 8.48 78.48 -65.70
CA ALA A 19 9.06 77.97 -66.95
C ALA A 19 8.47 78.58 -68.24
N ASN A 20 7.20 78.99 -68.25
CA ASN A 20 6.51 79.54 -69.43
C ASN A 20 6.07 81.02 -69.27
N ASN A 21 6.56 81.72 -68.25
CA ASN A 21 6.15 83.10 -67.97
C ASN A 21 7.21 84.14 -68.39
N PRO A 22 6.83 85.39 -68.72
CA PRO A 22 7.76 86.46 -69.10
C PRO A 22 8.81 86.73 -68.02
N THR A 23 10.06 87.06 -68.38
CA THR A 23 11.16 87.29 -67.42
C THR A 23 10.83 88.32 -66.33
N GLU A 24 10.09 89.37 -66.70
CA GLU A 24 9.62 90.39 -65.75
C GLU A 24 8.67 89.82 -64.69
N PHE A 25 7.83 88.86 -65.07
CA PHE A 25 6.93 88.15 -64.18
C PHE A 25 7.70 87.27 -63.18
N GLN A 26 8.73 86.58 -63.66
CA GLN A 26 9.60 85.71 -62.85
C GLN A 26 10.34 86.52 -61.76
N LEU A 27 10.91 87.66 -62.15
CA LEU A 27 11.64 88.55 -61.22
C LEU A 27 10.74 89.14 -60.13
N GLN A 28 9.51 89.54 -60.49
CA GLN A 28 8.54 90.01 -59.50
C GLN A 28 8.10 88.90 -58.54
N LEU A 29 8.02 87.64 -59.00
CA LEU A 29 7.69 86.46 -58.18
C LEU A 29 8.75 86.23 -57.10
N LEU A 30 10.01 86.17 -57.52
CA LEU A 30 11.14 85.92 -56.63
C LEU A 30 11.32 87.05 -55.61
N ASN A 31 11.11 88.30 -56.03
CA ASN A 31 11.12 89.44 -55.11
C ASN A 31 9.99 89.38 -54.07
N LEU A 32 8.82 88.88 -54.44
CA LEU A 32 7.69 88.73 -53.53
C LEU A 32 7.95 87.61 -52.52
N GLY A 33 8.43 86.45 -52.98
CA GLY A 33 8.79 85.33 -52.11
C GLY A 33 9.86 85.67 -51.09
N ARG A 34 10.90 86.41 -51.50
CA ARG A 34 11.93 86.94 -50.60
C ARG A 34 11.39 87.91 -49.56
N ARG A 35 10.41 88.73 -49.92
CA ARG A 35 9.81 89.74 -49.01
C ARG A 35 8.99 89.11 -47.89
N PHE A 36 8.40 87.94 -48.13
CA PHE A 36 7.57 87.23 -47.16
C PHE A 36 8.29 86.04 -46.49
N HIS A 37 9.58 85.84 -46.76
CA HIS A 37 10.38 84.73 -46.23
C HIS A 37 9.78 83.35 -46.48
N TRP A 38 9.15 83.16 -47.64
CA TRP A 38 8.56 81.87 -47.97
C TRP A 38 9.61 80.90 -48.50
N ASP A 39 9.49 79.63 -48.11
CA ASP A 39 10.32 78.55 -48.64
C ASP A 39 9.90 78.29 -50.09
N GLU A 40 10.87 78.38 -51.01
CA GLU A 40 10.68 78.16 -52.45
C GLU A 40 10.28 76.70 -52.76
N ASN A 41 10.41 75.78 -51.80
CA ASN A 41 10.00 74.39 -51.89
C ASN A 41 8.64 74.09 -51.27
N ASP A 42 8.00 75.05 -50.59
CA ASP A 42 6.69 74.84 -49.98
C ASP A 42 5.58 74.90 -51.05
N PRO A 43 4.79 73.82 -51.28
CA PRO A 43 3.66 73.85 -52.21
C PRO A 43 2.59 74.89 -51.83
N GLY A 44 2.56 75.33 -50.56
CA GLY A 44 1.77 76.45 -50.08
C GLY A 44 2.17 77.80 -50.68
N PHE A 45 3.38 77.95 -51.22
CA PHE A 45 3.87 79.16 -51.89
C PHE A 45 3.06 79.52 -53.15
N ALA A 46 2.56 78.51 -53.87
CA ALA A 46 1.78 78.69 -55.09
C ALA A 46 0.42 79.36 -54.81
N VAL A 47 -0.16 79.14 -53.62
CA VAL A 47 -1.53 79.58 -53.30
C VAL A 47 -1.62 81.11 -53.13
N PRO A 48 -0.81 81.78 -52.29
CA PRO A 48 -0.78 83.24 -52.20
C PRO A 48 -0.36 83.90 -53.51
N LEU A 49 0.46 83.22 -54.32
CA LEU A 49 0.94 83.75 -55.59
C LEU A 49 -0.13 83.79 -56.68
N VAL A 50 -0.98 82.77 -56.71
CA VAL A 50 -2.19 82.77 -57.52
C VAL A 50 -3.18 83.80 -56.97
N VAL A 51 -3.40 83.83 -55.65
CA VAL A 51 -4.39 84.72 -55.01
C VAL A 51 -4.03 86.22 -55.09
N CYS A 52 -2.79 86.61 -54.80
CA CYS A 52 -2.38 88.03 -54.78
C CYS A 52 -2.17 88.66 -56.18
N ARG A 53 -2.15 87.84 -57.24
CA ARG A 53 -2.06 88.32 -58.64
C ARG A 53 -3.36 88.15 -59.43
N ILE A 54 -4.29 87.32 -58.96
CA ILE A 54 -5.62 87.19 -59.56
C ILE A 54 -6.25 88.58 -59.69
N ASP A 55 -6.19 89.46 -58.68
CA ASP A 55 -6.81 90.79 -58.76
C ASP A 55 -6.29 91.66 -59.92
N ARG A 56 -4.96 91.80 -60.08
CA ARG A 56 -4.37 92.60 -61.18
C ARG A 56 -4.53 91.98 -62.57
N VAL A 57 -4.54 90.64 -62.66
CA VAL A 57 -4.69 89.94 -63.94
C VAL A 57 -6.19 89.87 -64.33
N LEU A 58 -7.09 89.78 -63.34
CA LEU A 58 -8.54 89.91 -63.49
C LEU A 58 -8.93 91.29 -64.00
N ASP A 59 -8.24 92.36 -63.59
CA ASP A 59 -8.50 93.71 -64.10
C ASP A 59 -8.15 93.88 -65.58
N VAL A 60 -7.10 93.19 -66.06
CA VAL A 60 -6.59 93.35 -67.44
C VAL A 60 -7.21 92.32 -68.41
N TYR A 61 -7.53 91.11 -67.97
CA TYR A 61 -8.04 90.02 -68.82
C TYR A 61 -9.19 89.22 -68.16
N PRO A 62 -10.28 89.87 -67.72
CA PRO A 62 -11.33 89.21 -66.93
C PRO A 62 -11.98 88.04 -67.66
N GLU A 63 -12.28 88.21 -68.95
CA GLU A 63 -12.97 87.18 -69.75
C GLU A 63 -12.09 86.00 -70.15
N LYS A 64 -10.77 86.18 -70.21
CA LYS A 64 -9.83 85.08 -70.51
C LYS A 64 -9.67 84.21 -69.27
N ILE A 65 -9.52 84.84 -68.09
CA ILE A 65 -9.37 84.13 -66.82
C ILE A 65 -10.67 83.42 -66.44
N ARG A 66 -11.84 84.05 -66.64
CA ARG A 66 -13.14 83.39 -66.37
C ARG A 66 -13.26 82.10 -67.17
N ARG A 67 -12.93 82.11 -68.47
CA ARG A 67 -12.96 80.91 -69.33
C ARG A 67 -11.98 79.84 -68.88
N GLU A 68 -10.73 80.19 -68.61
CA GLU A 68 -9.71 79.24 -68.12
C GLU A 68 -10.11 78.66 -66.75
N MET A 69 -10.66 79.47 -65.86
CA MET A 69 -11.16 79.02 -64.55
C MET A 69 -12.38 78.12 -64.68
N GLU A 70 -13.33 78.40 -65.58
CA GLU A 70 -14.44 77.50 -65.89
C GLU A 70 -13.94 76.16 -66.44
N GLU A 71 -12.98 76.17 -67.36
CA GLU A 71 -12.42 74.95 -67.94
C GLU A 71 -11.65 74.12 -66.88
N ILE A 72 -10.83 74.78 -66.06
CA ILE A 72 -10.11 74.13 -64.95
C ILE A 72 -11.11 73.56 -63.93
N THR A 73 -12.17 74.30 -63.59
CA THR A 73 -13.21 73.86 -62.66
C THR A 73 -13.93 72.63 -63.21
N GLN A 74 -14.32 72.62 -64.48
CA GLN A 74 -14.94 71.45 -65.12
C GLN A 74 -14.01 70.24 -65.16
N ARG A 75 -12.72 70.44 -65.46
CA ARG A 75 -11.71 69.36 -65.44
C ARG A 75 -11.52 68.79 -64.03
N LEU A 76 -11.48 69.66 -63.02
CA LEU A 76 -11.36 69.26 -61.61
C LEU A 76 -12.61 68.51 -61.14
N GLU A 77 -13.81 69.01 -61.46
CA GLU A 77 -15.07 68.35 -61.14
C GLU A 77 -15.15 66.96 -61.79
N GLY A 78 -14.75 66.85 -63.07
CA GLY A 78 -14.69 65.57 -63.77
C GLY A 78 -13.67 64.59 -63.16
N ARG A 79 -12.49 65.08 -62.74
CA ARG A 79 -11.51 64.26 -62.01
C ARG A 79 -12.04 63.83 -60.64
N TRP A 80 -12.69 64.73 -59.91
CA TRP A 80 -13.27 64.46 -58.61
C TRP A 80 -14.33 63.36 -58.70
N LYS A 81 -15.29 63.48 -59.63
CA LYS A 81 -16.33 62.45 -59.84
C LYS A 81 -15.74 61.08 -60.18
N ARG A 82 -14.69 61.03 -61.03
CA ARG A 82 -14.01 59.77 -61.33
C ARG A 82 -13.32 59.17 -60.11
N MET A 83 -12.68 60.01 -59.30
CA MET A 83 -12.02 59.57 -58.06
C MET A 83 -13.05 59.07 -57.03
N GLU A 84 -14.18 59.75 -56.89
CA GLU A 84 -15.30 59.36 -56.05
C GLU A 84 -15.85 57.97 -56.45
N VAL A 85 -16.10 57.76 -57.75
CA VAL A 85 -16.52 56.44 -58.26
C VAL A 85 -15.49 55.37 -57.95
N ALA A 86 -14.19 55.63 -58.21
CA ALA A 86 -13.13 54.67 -57.94
C ALA A 86 -12.99 54.33 -56.45
N LEU A 87 -13.17 55.32 -55.55
CA LEU A 87 -13.17 55.13 -54.10
C LEU A 87 -14.37 54.29 -53.65
N ASN A 88 -15.58 54.60 -54.15
CA ASN A 88 -16.78 53.84 -53.83
C ASN A 88 -16.69 52.39 -54.31
N GLU A 89 -16.16 52.15 -55.51
CA GLU A 89 -15.90 50.80 -56.00
C GLU A 89 -14.84 50.06 -55.17
N ALA A 90 -13.76 50.75 -54.76
CA ALA A 90 -12.74 50.16 -53.91
C ALA A 90 -13.30 49.80 -52.53
N ALA A 91 -14.15 50.64 -51.95
CA ALA A 91 -14.85 50.37 -50.70
C ALA A 91 -15.83 49.18 -50.82
N ALA A 92 -16.58 49.10 -51.92
CA ALA A 92 -17.46 47.96 -52.21
C ALA A 92 -16.66 46.65 -52.37
N ARG A 93 -15.52 46.68 -53.06
CA ARG A 93 -14.63 45.52 -53.15
C ARG A 93 -14.04 45.13 -51.79
N GLY A 94 -13.67 46.11 -50.97
CA GLY A 94 -13.14 45.89 -49.62
C GLY A 94 -14.17 45.24 -48.68
N THR A 95 -15.40 45.73 -48.69
CA THR A 95 -16.52 45.14 -47.91
C THR A 95 -16.81 43.71 -48.35
N GLN A 96 -16.91 43.45 -49.65
CA GLN A 96 -17.12 42.10 -50.18
C GLN A 96 -15.96 41.15 -49.84
N ALA A 97 -14.71 41.62 -49.89
CA ALA A 97 -13.56 40.82 -49.47
C ALA A 97 -13.60 40.51 -47.96
N GLY A 98 -14.03 41.47 -47.14
CA GLY A 98 -14.25 41.28 -45.71
C GLY A 98 -15.33 40.24 -45.41
N GLU A 99 -16.47 40.29 -46.12
CA GLU A 99 -17.54 39.29 -46.00
C GLU A 99 -17.04 37.89 -46.35
N ARG A 100 -16.32 37.72 -47.47
CA ARG A 100 -15.74 36.42 -47.85
C ARG A 100 -14.73 35.92 -46.82
N ALA A 101 -13.89 36.79 -46.28
CA ALA A 101 -12.96 36.42 -45.22
C ALA A 101 -13.69 35.93 -43.96
N ASN A 102 -14.81 36.57 -43.61
CA ASN A 102 -15.65 36.15 -42.50
C ASN A 102 -16.31 34.78 -42.76
N ASP A 103 -16.79 34.53 -43.98
CA ASP A 103 -17.35 33.23 -44.37
C ASP A 103 -16.31 32.10 -44.24
N TYR A 104 -15.07 32.34 -44.72
CA TYR A 104 -13.98 31.36 -44.58
C TYR A 104 -13.61 31.10 -43.12
N LEU A 105 -13.65 32.14 -42.26
CA LEU A 105 -13.41 31.97 -40.83
C LEU A 105 -14.50 31.14 -40.17
N ALA A 106 -15.77 31.35 -40.54
CA ALA A 106 -16.89 30.56 -40.03
C ALA A 106 -16.79 29.08 -40.47
N GLU A 107 -16.44 28.83 -41.73
CA GLU A 107 -16.21 27.46 -42.23
C GLU A 107 -15.05 26.77 -41.52
N ALA A 108 -13.92 27.47 -41.36
CA ALA A 108 -12.77 26.95 -40.63
C ALA A 108 -13.12 26.61 -39.17
N GLN A 109 -13.88 27.48 -38.49
CA GLN A 109 -14.36 27.22 -37.14
C GLN A 109 -15.23 25.96 -37.07
N ALA A 110 -16.16 25.77 -38.00
CA ALA A 110 -17.00 24.57 -38.06
C ALA A 110 -16.17 23.29 -38.28
N VAL A 111 -15.14 23.34 -39.12
CA VAL A 111 -14.21 22.21 -39.32
C VAL A 111 -13.43 21.90 -38.05
N PHE A 112 -12.95 22.91 -37.32
CA PHE A 112 -12.25 22.70 -36.05
C PHE A 112 -13.17 22.11 -34.98
N GLU A 113 -14.40 22.61 -34.83
CA GLU A 113 -15.38 22.07 -33.89
C GLU A 113 -15.70 20.60 -34.19
N LEU A 114 -15.90 20.25 -35.47
CA LEU A 114 -16.09 18.86 -35.90
C LEU A 114 -14.85 17.99 -35.61
N GLY A 115 -13.65 18.52 -35.85
CA GLY A 115 -12.40 17.83 -35.54
C GLY A 115 -12.22 17.55 -34.05
N ILE A 116 -12.55 18.52 -33.19
CA ILE A 116 -12.52 18.38 -31.74
C ILE A 116 -13.53 17.32 -31.28
N ALA A 117 -14.76 17.36 -31.79
CA ALA A 117 -15.79 16.37 -31.45
C ALA A 117 -15.33 14.94 -31.82
N ARG A 118 -14.80 14.74 -33.03
CA ARG A 118 -14.27 13.43 -33.45
C ARG A 118 -13.11 12.94 -32.58
N ALA A 119 -12.20 13.85 -32.18
CA ALA A 119 -11.11 13.48 -31.30
C ALA A 119 -11.60 13.06 -29.90
N GLN A 120 -12.65 13.71 -29.39
CA GLN A 120 -13.30 13.33 -28.13
C GLN A 120 -13.95 11.95 -28.23
N ASP A 121 -14.63 11.65 -29.35
CA ASP A 121 -15.24 10.34 -29.59
C ASP A 121 -14.17 9.23 -29.63
N VAL A 122 -13.08 9.42 -30.37
CA VAL A 122 -11.97 8.44 -30.43
C VAL A 122 -11.36 8.21 -29.05
N LEU A 123 -11.16 9.27 -28.26
CA LEU A 123 -10.66 9.14 -26.89
C LEU A 123 -11.63 8.41 -25.96
N ALA A 124 -12.94 8.59 -26.15
CA ALA A 124 -13.97 7.87 -25.41
C ALA A 124 -13.95 6.38 -25.76
N ASP A 125 -13.86 6.05 -27.05
CA ASP A 125 -13.75 4.69 -27.56
C ASP A 125 -12.48 3.99 -27.04
N GLU A 126 -11.32 4.65 -27.09
CA GLU A 126 -10.06 4.11 -26.56
C GLU A 126 -10.13 3.84 -25.04
N ARG A 127 -10.74 4.76 -24.27
CA ARG A 127 -10.95 4.56 -22.83
C ARG A 127 -11.84 3.36 -22.56
N GLN A 128 -12.91 3.19 -23.34
CA GLN A 128 -13.80 2.06 -23.21
C GLN A 128 -13.11 0.74 -23.59
N ALA A 129 -12.34 0.72 -24.68
CA ALA A 129 -11.55 -0.43 -25.10
C ALA A 129 -10.50 -0.82 -24.05
N MET A 130 -9.79 0.16 -23.49
CA MET A 130 -8.80 -0.07 -22.42
C MET A 130 -9.47 -0.59 -21.13
N ALA A 131 -10.65 -0.06 -20.76
CA ALA A 131 -11.39 -0.55 -19.60
C ALA A 131 -11.81 -2.03 -19.78
N LEU A 132 -12.27 -2.41 -20.97
CA LEU A 132 -12.60 -3.80 -21.30
C LEU A 132 -11.35 -4.70 -21.28
N ALA A 133 -10.23 -4.27 -21.86
CA ALA A 133 -8.97 -5.02 -21.82
C ALA A 133 -8.48 -5.24 -20.39
N MET A 134 -8.48 -4.20 -19.55
CA MET A 134 -8.11 -4.31 -18.13
C MET A 134 -9.06 -5.25 -17.35
N ALA A 135 -10.36 -5.23 -17.65
CA ALA A 135 -11.31 -6.15 -17.03
C ALA A 135 -11.00 -7.61 -17.39
N GLN A 136 -10.68 -7.89 -18.66
CA GLN A 136 -10.29 -9.22 -19.13
C GLN A 136 -8.97 -9.68 -18.50
N GLU A 137 -7.96 -8.81 -18.42
CA GLU A 137 -6.69 -9.13 -17.76
C GLU A 137 -6.87 -9.42 -16.27
N ARG A 138 -7.70 -8.64 -15.57
CA ARG A 138 -8.03 -8.90 -14.16
C ARG A 138 -8.71 -10.24 -13.97
N GLU A 139 -9.67 -10.58 -14.83
CA GLU A 139 -10.33 -11.89 -14.79
C GLU A 139 -9.34 -13.04 -15.02
N HIS A 140 -8.45 -12.88 -16.01
CA HIS A 140 -7.41 -13.86 -16.31
C HIS A 140 -6.43 -14.03 -15.13
N MET A 141 -5.96 -12.92 -14.56
CA MET A 141 -5.07 -12.94 -13.40
C MET A 141 -5.74 -13.54 -12.17
N GLN A 142 -7.03 -13.25 -11.94
CA GLN A 142 -7.79 -13.86 -10.86
C GLN A 142 -7.89 -15.39 -11.02
N LYS A 143 -8.12 -15.88 -12.24
CA LYS A 143 -8.13 -17.32 -12.54
C LYS A 143 -6.76 -17.97 -12.34
N LEU A 144 -5.67 -17.29 -12.69
CA LEU A 144 -4.31 -17.78 -12.42
C LEU A 144 -4.04 -17.86 -10.91
N LEU A 145 -4.32 -16.79 -10.17
CA LEU A 145 -4.13 -16.76 -8.71
C LEU A 145 -4.95 -17.83 -8.00
N THR A 146 -6.19 -18.10 -8.45
CA THR A 146 -6.98 -19.19 -7.88
C THR A 146 -6.35 -20.56 -8.14
N ARG A 147 -5.82 -20.81 -9.36
CA ARG A 147 -5.12 -22.05 -9.69
C ARG A 147 -3.84 -22.21 -8.86
N GLU A 148 -3.02 -21.17 -8.77
CA GLU A 148 -1.80 -21.20 -7.97
C GLU A 148 -2.10 -21.45 -6.48
N ARG A 149 -3.18 -20.87 -5.94
CA ARG A 149 -3.63 -21.15 -4.57
C ARG A 149 -4.06 -22.60 -4.39
N GLU A 150 -4.79 -23.17 -5.34
CA GLU A 150 -5.17 -24.58 -5.30
C GLU A 150 -3.95 -25.50 -5.33
N GLU A 151 -2.99 -25.22 -6.21
CA GLU A 151 -1.74 -25.97 -6.32
C GLU A 151 -0.89 -25.85 -5.05
N ALA A 152 -0.72 -24.65 -4.51
CA ALA A 152 -0.02 -24.41 -3.25
C ALA A 152 -0.69 -25.16 -2.09
N THR A 153 -2.04 -25.15 -2.03
CA THR A 153 -2.79 -25.88 -1.01
C THR A 153 -2.57 -27.39 -1.14
N ARG A 154 -2.57 -27.93 -2.36
CA ARG A 154 -2.25 -29.36 -2.61
C ARG A 154 -0.83 -29.71 -2.17
N GLN A 155 0.15 -28.87 -2.46
CA GLN A 155 1.53 -29.07 -2.03
C GLN A 155 1.66 -29.04 -0.50
N ILE A 156 1.02 -28.07 0.17
CA ILE A 156 0.99 -27.98 1.63
C ILE A 156 0.36 -29.23 2.25
N MET A 157 -0.77 -29.72 1.71
CA MET A 157 -1.39 -30.95 2.19
C MET A 157 -0.48 -32.16 1.99
N ALA A 158 0.19 -32.28 0.84
CA ALA A 158 1.13 -33.37 0.59
C ALA A 158 2.31 -33.35 1.56
N ILE A 159 2.87 -32.16 1.82
CA ILE A 159 3.96 -31.98 2.81
C ILE A 159 3.46 -32.30 4.22
N ALA A 160 2.28 -31.83 4.61
CA ALA A 160 1.69 -32.13 5.91
C ALA A 160 1.46 -33.63 6.10
N GLU A 161 1.02 -34.34 5.06
CA GLU A 161 0.82 -35.78 5.11
C GLU A 161 2.16 -36.54 5.18
N GLN A 162 3.19 -36.08 4.46
CA GLN A 162 4.54 -36.60 4.61
C GLN A 162 5.08 -36.38 6.03
N GLN A 163 4.93 -35.18 6.59
CA GLN A 163 5.34 -34.88 7.97
C GLN A 163 4.57 -35.73 8.99
N LYS A 164 3.27 -35.95 8.76
CA LYS A 164 2.47 -36.86 9.60
C LYS A 164 3.02 -38.27 9.57
N ARG A 165 3.33 -38.83 8.39
CA ARG A 165 3.92 -40.17 8.27
C ARG A 165 5.30 -40.25 8.92
N LEU A 166 6.13 -39.21 8.77
CA LEU A 166 7.43 -39.12 9.43
C LEU A 166 7.29 -39.06 10.96
N LEU A 167 6.35 -38.27 11.47
CA LEU A 167 6.05 -38.20 12.91
C LEU A 167 5.51 -39.53 13.44
N GLU A 168 4.62 -40.21 12.71
CA GLU A 168 4.13 -41.53 13.08
C GLU A 168 5.25 -42.59 13.10
N ALA A 169 6.20 -42.53 12.15
CA ALA A 169 7.37 -43.41 12.15
C ALA A 169 8.32 -43.10 13.31
N HIS A 170 8.65 -41.82 13.53
CA HIS A 170 9.52 -41.40 14.64
C HIS A 170 8.89 -41.67 16.01
N THR A 171 7.58 -41.49 16.16
CA THR A 171 6.90 -41.80 17.42
C THR A 171 6.90 -43.30 17.69
N LYS A 172 6.68 -44.16 16.68
CA LYS A 172 6.84 -45.61 16.83
C LYS A 172 8.25 -45.99 17.26
N ASP A 173 9.27 -45.50 16.55
CA ASP A 173 10.68 -45.77 16.87
C ASP A 173 11.04 -45.27 18.27
N LEU A 174 10.63 -44.05 18.65
CA LEU A 174 10.83 -43.51 19.99
C LEU A 174 10.08 -44.30 21.07
N THR A 175 8.87 -44.78 20.80
CA THR A 175 8.13 -45.63 21.76
C THR A 175 8.80 -46.98 21.94
N GLU A 176 9.29 -47.60 20.87
CA GLU A 176 10.04 -48.86 20.93
C GLU A 176 11.37 -48.67 21.68
N GLN A 177 12.13 -47.62 21.34
CA GLN A 177 13.37 -47.27 22.02
C GLN A 177 13.13 -46.92 23.50
N ALA A 178 12.06 -46.21 23.83
CA ALA A 178 11.69 -45.88 25.21
C ALA A 178 11.30 -47.13 26.00
N VAL A 179 10.56 -48.07 25.41
CA VAL A 179 10.21 -49.35 26.04
C VAL A 179 11.47 -50.18 26.32
N VAL A 180 12.37 -50.30 25.34
CA VAL A 180 13.64 -51.03 25.51
C VAL A 180 14.56 -50.35 26.54
N ALA A 181 14.65 -49.01 26.53
CA ALA A 181 15.43 -48.25 27.49
C ALA A 181 14.86 -48.36 28.92
N ASN A 182 13.52 -48.32 29.06
CA ASN A 182 12.85 -48.51 30.34
C ASN A 182 13.01 -49.94 30.87
N GLN A 183 12.94 -50.96 30.02
CA GLN A 183 13.24 -52.34 30.42
C GLN A 183 14.68 -52.49 30.89
N LYS A 184 15.66 -51.94 30.16
CA LYS A 184 17.07 -51.95 30.59
C LYS A 184 17.30 -51.22 31.91
N ARG A 185 16.62 -50.08 32.12
CA ARG A 185 16.69 -49.34 33.40
C ARG A 185 16.04 -50.12 34.54
N MET A 186 14.89 -50.76 34.32
CA MET A 186 14.27 -51.64 35.31
C MET A 186 15.18 -52.82 35.67
N ASP A 187 15.79 -53.49 34.68
CA ASP A 187 16.74 -54.58 34.94
C ASP A 187 17.95 -54.12 35.76
N GLN A 188 18.45 -52.91 35.49
CA GLN A 188 19.54 -52.31 36.27
C GLN A 188 19.10 -51.95 37.69
N GLN A 189 17.90 -51.38 37.87
CA GLN A 189 17.33 -51.07 39.18
C GLN A 189 17.09 -52.35 39.99
N VAL A 190 16.52 -53.39 39.39
CA VAL A 190 16.34 -54.69 40.03
C VAL A 190 17.68 -55.28 40.46
N LYS A 191 18.72 -55.24 39.61
CA LYS A 191 20.07 -55.70 39.98
C LYS A 191 20.67 -54.91 41.14
N GLN A 192 20.48 -53.59 41.18
CA GLN A 192 20.97 -52.75 42.28
C GLN A 192 20.21 -53.02 43.58
N ILE A 193 18.88 -53.16 43.52
CA ILE A 193 18.03 -53.50 44.67
C ILE A 193 18.41 -54.88 45.22
N VAL A 194 18.56 -55.89 44.37
CA VAL A 194 18.96 -57.24 44.79
C VAL A 194 20.34 -57.25 45.45
N LYS A 195 21.30 -56.49 44.93
CA LYS A 195 22.63 -56.31 45.57
C LYS A 195 22.51 -55.63 46.94
N GLY A 196 21.70 -54.58 47.04
CA GLY A 196 21.44 -53.86 48.30
C GLY A 196 20.79 -54.75 49.36
N VAL A 197 19.79 -55.54 48.97
CA VAL A 197 19.09 -56.49 49.87
C VAL A 197 20.02 -57.59 50.35
N ARG A 198 20.86 -58.18 49.47
CA ARG A 198 21.85 -59.19 49.89
C ARG A 198 22.87 -58.63 50.88
N MET A 199 23.37 -57.41 50.65
CA MET A 199 24.30 -56.79 51.58
C MET A 199 23.67 -56.50 52.93
N LYS A 200 22.42 -56.02 52.95
CA LYS A 200 21.70 -55.76 54.19
C LYS A 200 21.49 -57.03 55.01
N HIS A 201 21.04 -58.12 54.38
CA HIS A 201 20.85 -59.40 55.08
C HIS A 201 22.16 -60.05 55.54
N PHE A 202 23.28 -59.82 54.85
CA PHE A 202 24.60 -60.29 55.27
C PHE A 202 25.04 -59.61 56.58
N TRP A 203 24.82 -58.31 56.71
CA TRP A 203 25.10 -57.58 57.96
C TRP A 203 24.13 -57.93 59.09
N GLU A 204 22.84 -58.13 58.79
CA GLU A 204 21.85 -58.57 59.78
C GLU A 204 22.19 -59.96 60.35
N THR A 205 22.61 -60.90 59.51
CA THR A 205 23.00 -62.25 59.96
C THR A 205 24.27 -62.25 60.81
N ILE A 206 25.27 -61.42 60.49
CA ILE A 206 26.46 -61.24 61.33
C ILE A 206 26.09 -60.63 62.68
N ALA A 207 25.24 -59.60 62.70
CA ALA A 207 24.81 -58.94 63.94
C ALA A 207 24.05 -59.92 64.86
N VAL A 208 23.15 -60.74 64.28
CA VAL A 208 22.41 -61.76 65.03
C VAL A 208 23.35 -62.85 65.58
N ALA A 209 24.34 -63.29 64.82
CA ALA A 209 25.33 -64.27 65.28
C ALA A 209 26.18 -63.73 66.45
N MET A 210 26.57 -62.45 66.40
CA MET A 210 27.29 -61.81 67.50
C MET A 210 26.43 -61.65 68.76
N LEU A 211 25.15 -61.27 68.61
CA LEU A 211 24.22 -61.21 69.73
C LEU A 211 23.99 -62.58 70.37
N ALA A 212 23.86 -63.63 69.57
CA ALA A 212 23.73 -65.00 70.07
C ALA A 212 24.99 -65.43 70.86
N ALA A 213 26.19 -65.16 70.33
CA ALA A 213 27.44 -65.46 71.03
C ALA A 213 27.58 -64.71 72.37
N MET A 214 27.19 -63.43 72.41
CA MET A 214 27.18 -62.65 73.66
C MET A 214 26.16 -63.19 74.68
N SER A 215 24.98 -63.63 74.23
CA SER A 215 23.97 -64.21 75.12
C SER A 215 24.44 -65.50 75.80
N ILE A 216 25.19 -66.34 75.08
CA ILE A 216 25.78 -67.58 75.63
C ILE A 216 26.83 -67.26 76.69
N LEU A 217 27.66 -66.24 76.47
CA LEU A 217 28.67 -65.81 77.45
C LEU A 217 28.04 -65.25 78.74
N VAL A 218 26.96 -64.47 78.63
CA VAL A 218 26.25 -63.89 79.79
C VAL A 218 25.54 -64.96 80.62
N VAL A 219 24.89 -65.94 79.96
CA VAL A 219 24.23 -67.06 80.66
C VAL A 219 25.25 -68.00 81.30
N GLY A 220 26.37 -68.28 80.62
CA GLY A 220 27.45 -69.11 81.19
C GLY A 220 28.10 -68.48 82.42
N TRP A 221 28.28 -67.16 82.43
CA TRP A 221 28.90 -66.46 83.56
C TRP A 221 27.95 -66.30 84.76
N SER A 222 26.66 -66.07 84.51
CA SER A 222 25.65 -65.96 85.58
C SER A 222 25.31 -67.30 86.23
N ALA A 223 25.28 -68.40 85.47
CA ALA A 223 25.05 -69.75 86.02
C ALA A 223 26.19 -70.22 86.95
N GLY A 224 27.44 -69.81 86.68
CA GLY A 224 28.60 -70.13 87.54
C GLY A 224 28.61 -69.40 88.89
N LEU A 225 27.96 -68.24 88.99
CA LEU A 225 27.86 -67.46 90.23
C LEU A 225 26.64 -67.85 91.09
N PHE A 226 25.58 -68.40 90.48
CA PHE A 226 24.33 -68.71 91.18
C PHE A 226 24.31 -70.09 91.88
N LEU A 227 25.16 -71.03 91.48
CA LEU A 227 25.24 -72.36 92.10
C LEU A 227 26.04 -72.40 93.41
N GLY A 228 26.70 -71.30 93.79
CA GLY A 228 27.50 -71.20 95.03
C GLY A 228 26.77 -70.64 96.27
N ARG A 229 25.57 -70.07 96.11
CA ARG A 229 24.80 -69.45 97.21
C ARG A 229 23.32 -69.44 96.90
N GLN A 230 22.52 -70.35 97.45
CA GLN A 230 21.21 -70.00 98.02
C GLN A 230 20.49 -71.17 98.69
N PRO A 231 20.27 -71.09 100.01
CA PRO A 231 19.24 -71.84 100.72
C PRO A 231 18.13 -70.89 101.22
N GLN A 232 17.49 -70.09 100.36
CA GLN A 232 16.46 -69.12 100.83
C GLN A 232 15.33 -68.72 99.85
N LEU A 233 15.22 -69.30 98.65
CA LEU A 233 14.15 -68.93 97.70
C LEU A 233 12.87 -69.77 97.80
N ALA A 234 12.74 -70.65 98.79
CA ALA A 234 11.55 -71.50 98.96
C ALA A 234 10.32 -70.74 99.49
N SER A 235 10.46 -69.55 100.07
CA SER A 235 9.34 -68.87 100.77
C SER A 235 8.62 -67.77 99.99
N GLN A 236 8.99 -67.48 98.73
CA GLN A 236 8.27 -66.46 97.93
C GLN A 236 7.29 -67.04 96.90
N LEU A 237 7.27 -68.36 96.68
CA LEU A 237 6.35 -68.98 95.73
C LEU A 237 4.90 -69.07 96.24
N GLU A 238 4.67 -68.85 97.53
CA GLU A 238 3.36 -69.05 98.17
C GLU A 238 2.36 -67.91 97.90
N LEU A 239 2.82 -66.73 97.46
CA LEU A 239 1.95 -65.56 97.27
C LEU A 239 1.42 -65.37 95.84
N LEU A 240 2.04 -66.00 94.83
CA LEU A 240 1.61 -65.84 93.42
C LEU A 240 0.66 -66.96 92.95
N SER A 241 0.60 -68.11 93.62
CA SER A 241 -0.30 -69.19 93.22
C SER A 241 -1.78 -68.92 93.56
N GLN A 242 -2.07 -68.03 94.52
CA GLN A 242 -3.44 -67.81 94.98
C GLN A 242 -4.28 -66.92 94.04
N HIS A 243 -3.67 -66.08 93.21
CA HIS A 243 -4.41 -65.24 92.26
C HIS A 243 -4.78 -65.95 90.94
N ALA A 244 -4.13 -67.07 90.60
CA ALA A 244 -4.45 -67.84 89.40
C ALA A 244 -5.77 -68.65 89.52
N GLY A 245 -6.31 -68.80 90.74
CA GLY A 245 -7.50 -69.63 91.01
C GLY A 245 -8.85 -69.04 90.62
N ILE A 246 -8.97 -67.74 90.38
CA ILE A 246 -10.29 -67.10 90.17
C ILE A 246 -10.64 -66.93 88.67
N GLN A 247 -9.65 -66.84 87.77
CA GLN A 247 -9.93 -66.62 86.35
C GLN A 247 -10.24 -67.89 85.52
N GLN A 248 -9.91 -69.08 86.03
CA GLN A 248 -10.05 -70.31 85.25
C GLN A 248 -11.44 -70.98 85.36
N GLN A 249 -12.26 -70.62 86.36
CA GLN A 249 -13.62 -71.18 86.49
C GLN A 249 -14.69 -70.42 85.69
N GLU A 250 -14.57 -69.10 85.52
CA GLU A 250 -15.57 -68.31 84.78
C GLU A 250 -15.55 -68.57 83.27
N THR A 251 -14.40 -68.92 82.70
CA THR A 251 -14.25 -69.16 81.25
C THR A 251 -14.79 -70.53 80.82
N GLY A 252 -14.70 -71.55 81.67
CA GLY A 252 -15.24 -72.89 81.37
C GLY A 252 -16.77 -72.92 81.33
N TRP A 253 -17.43 -72.21 82.24
CA TRP A 253 -18.89 -72.23 82.36
C TRP A 253 -19.60 -71.56 81.17
N LEU A 254 -19.04 -70.46 80.64
CA LEU A 254 -19.62 -69.76 79.49
C LEU A 254 -19.53 -70.60 78.20
N LEU A 255 -18.43 -71.35 78.03
CA LEU A 255 -18.24 -72.26 76.89
C LEU A 255 -19.20 -73.46 76.93
N GLU A 256 -19.49 -74.01 78.11
CA GLU A 256 -20.44 -75.13 78.23
C GLU A 256 -21.89 -74.71 77.93
N LYS A 257 -22.32 -73.53 78.39
CA LYS A 257 -23.68 -73.04 78.11
C LYS A 257 -23.92 -72.68 76.65
N ALA A 258 -22.91 -72.13 75.97
CA ALA A 258 -23.00 -71.84 74.55
C ALA A 258 -23.21 -73.13 73.73
N ASN A 259 -22.46 -74.18 74.03
CA ASN A 259 -22.57 -75.46 73.33
C ASN A 259 -23.93 -76.15 73.54
N ARG A 260 -24.52 -76.13 74.74
CA ARG A 260 -25.86 -76.72 74.96
C ARG A 260 -26.98 -75.99 74.22
N ALA A 261 -26.88 -74.69 74.03
CA ALA A 261 -27.87 -73.93 73.27
C ALA A 261 -27.86 -74.30 71.78
N GLU A 262 -26.67 -74.48 71.19
CA GLU A 262 -26.53 -74.88 69.79
C GLU A 262 -27.15 -76.25 69.48
N CYS A 263 -27.11 -77.18 70.44
CA CYS A 263 -27.76 -78.49 70.33
C CYS A 263 -29.30 -78.39 70.40
N PHE A 264 -29.86 -77.51 71.24
CA PHE A 264 -31.31 -77.37 71.38
C PHE A 264 -31.97 -76.69 70.16
N TYR A 265 -31.27 -75.75 69.51
CA TYR A 265 -31.78 -75.06 68.31
C TYR A 265 -31.52 -75.82 67.00
N GLY A 266 -30.94 -77.03 67.05
CA GLY A 266 -30.69 -77.85 65.86
C GLY A 266 -29.60 -77.31 64.93
N ILE A 267 -28.71 -76.45 65.42
CA ILE A 267 -27.59 -75.89 64.64
C ILE A 267 -26.50 -76.95 64.45
N LYS A 268 -26.30 -77.84 65.43
CA LYS A 268 -25.40 -78.99 65.35
C LYS A 268 -26.18 -80.30 65.16
N SER A 269 -25.57 -81.21 64.40
CA SER A 269 -26.08 -82.57 64.18
C SER A 269 -26.26 -83.31 65.51
N GLN A 270 -27.34 -84.09 65.66
CA GLN A 270 -27.54 -84.97 66.84
C GLN A 270 -26.43 -86.01 67.04
N SER A 271 -25.55 -86.20 66.06
CA SER A 271 -24.38 -87.06 66.16
C SER A 271 -23.16 -86.40 66.82
N ASP A 272 -23.21 -85.12 67.19
CA ASP A 272 -22.08 -84.42 67.84
C ASP A 272 -21.95 -84.87 69.31
N PRO A 273 -20.79 -85.38 69.77
CA PRO A 273 -20.59 -85.82 71.15
C PRO A 273 -20.78 -84.70 72.19
N GLN A 274 -20.77 -83.42 71.79
CA GLN A 274 -21.10 -82.30 72.69
C GLN A 274 -22.61 -82.10 72.90
N CYS A 275 -23.44 -82.80 72.12
CA CYS A 275 -24.90 -82.80 72.20
C CYS A 275 -25.48 -84.11 72.77
N GLN A 276 -24.64 -85.05 73.22
CA GLN A 276 -25.04 -86.29 73.90
C GLN A 276 -25.24 -86.10 75.41
#